data_AF-A0A349Q119-F1
#
_entry.id   AF-A0A349Q119-F1
#
_cell.length_a   1.000
_cell.length_b   1.000
_cell.length_c   1.000
_cell.angle_alpha   90.00
_cell.angle_beta   90.00
_cell.angle_gamma   90.00
#
_symmetry.space_group_name_H-M   'P 1'
#
loop_
_entity.id
_entity.type
_entity.pdbx_description
1 polymer ?
#
loop_
_entity_poly.entity_id
_entity_poly.type
_entity_poly.pdbx_seq_one_letter_code
_entity_poly.pdbx_strand_id
1 'polypeptide(L)'
;DRTVNVGPISAEMAMAYGFTGPNLRAAGVDYDVRVAHPYSSYEDFDFIIPVGKSGDTYDRFCVRNAEVWESLSIIRQALDKMPEGNVFHADVPEYYLPPKEDVYHDMESLIYHFKIVMGEIPVPVAEIYHAVEGGNGEVGFYLVTDGSRTPYRLHFRRPCFIYYQAYPEMIKGAMLSDAIVILSSLNVIAGELDA
;
A
#
# COMPACT_ATOMS: atom_id res chain seq x y z
N ASP A 1 1.78 30.66 -2.44
CA ASP A 1 0.74 31.20 -3.35
C ASP A 1 0.05 30.12 -4.18
N ARG A 2 0.77 29.31 -4.98
CA ARG A 2 0.15 28.35 -5.92
C ARG A 2 -0.39 27.04 -5.32
N THR A 3 -0.14 26.79 -4.04
CA THR A 3 -0.43 25.51 -3.36
C THR A 3 -1.24 25.68 -2.06
N VAL A 4 -1.10 26.84 -1.41
CA VAL A 4 -1.80 27.17 -0.17
C VAL A 4 -3.24 27.54 -0.48
N ASN A 5 -4.20 26.94 0.23
CA ASN A 5 -5.64 27.05 -0.02
C ASN A 5 -6.08 26.58 -1.42
N VAL A 6 -5.28 25.73 -2.08
CA VAL A 6 -5.59 25.19 -3.41
C VAL A 6 -6.08 23.74 -3.29
N GLY A 7 -7.34 23.52 -3.68
CA GLY A 7 -8.06 22.24 -3.56
C GLY A 7 -8.06 21.65 -2.15
N PRO A 8 -8.51 22.42 -1.12
CA PRO A 8 -8.69 21.88 0.22
C PRO A 8 -9.80 20.82 0.22
N ILE A 9 -9.63 19.78 1.03
CA ILE A 9 -10.67 18.80 1.34
C ILE A 9 -10.80 18.70 2.85
N SER A 10 -12.02 18.77 3.38
CA SER A 10 -12.25 18.63 4.82
C SER A 10 -12.05 17.18 5.26
N ALA A 11 -11.70 16.96 6.53
CA ALA A 11 -11.61 15.63 7.12
C ALA A 11 -12.90 14.82 6.92
N GLU A 12 -14.06 15.45 7.16
CA GLU A 12 -15.38 14.83 6.99
C GLU A 12 -15.63 14.36 5.56
N MET A 13 -15.32 15.21 4.57
CA MET A 13 -15.49 14.88 3.17
C MET A 13 -14.48 13.81 2.73
N ALA A 14 -13.22 13.92 3.15
CA ALA A 14 -12.20 12.92 2.86
C ALA A 14 -12.61 11.54 3.38
N MET A 15 -13.12 11.44 4.62
CA MET A 15 -13.64 10.20 5.17
C MET A 15 -14.88 9.70 4.43
N ALA A 16 -15.81 10.58 4.06
CA ALA A 16 -17.02 10.21 3.32
C ALA A 16 -16.71 9.62 1.93
N TYR A 17 -15.66 10.11 1.26
CA TYR A 17 -15.16 9.52 0.02
C TYR A 17 -14.32 8.26 0.24
N GLY A 18 -13.92 7.95 1.47
CA GLY A 18 -13.06 6.81 1.79
C GLY A 18 -11.57 7.05 1.55
N PHE A 19 -11.12 8.32 1.58
CA PHE A 19 -9.70 8.64 1.46
C PHE A 19 -8.90 7.92 2.54
N THR A 20 -7.67 7.53 2.19
CA THR A 20 -6.67 7.00 3.14
C THR A 20 -5.33 7.66 2.88
N GLY A 21 -4.28 7.27 3.60
CA GLY A 21 -2.92 7.67 3.27
C GLY A 21 -2.61 9.16 3.38
N PRO A 22 -1.63 9.64 2.61
CA PRO A 22 -1.15 11.02 2.72
C PRO A 22 -2.23 12.07 2.45
N ASN A 23 -3.19 11.73 1.58
CA ASN A 23 -4.31 12.62 1.25
C ASN A 23 -5.31 12.75 2.42
N LEU A 24 -5.54 11.68 3.19
CA LEU A 24 -6.36 11.70 4.40
C LEU A 24 -5.63 12.42 5.54
N ARG A 25 -4.34 12.12 5.73
CA ARG A 25 -3.48 12.75 6.73
C ARG A 25 -3.34 14.26 6.51
N ALA A 26 -3.22 14.70 5.26
CA ALA A 26 -3.20 16.12 4.93
C ALA A 26 -4.47 16.86 5.37
N ALA A 27 -5.63 16.19 5.37
CA ALA A 27 -6.91 16.73 5.84
C ALA A 27 -7.05 16.76 7.38
N GLY A 28 -6.02 16.34 8.12
CA GLY A 28 -5.98 16.40 9.58
C GLY A 28 -6.43 15.13 10.30
N VAL A 29 -6.63 14.02 9.58
CA VAL A 29 -7.03 12.74 10.17
C VAL A 29 -5.80 11.87 10.38
N ASP A 30 -5.52 11.55 11.65
CA ASP A 30 -4.41 10.68 12.05
C ASP A 30 -4.78 9.21 11.88
N TYR A 31 -4.53 8.69 10.67
CA TYR A 31 -4.75 7.28 10.32
C TYR A 31 -3.64 6.79 9.38
N ASP A 32 -3.07 5.64 9.72
CA ASP A 32 -2.06 4.94 8.93
C ASP A 32 -2.20 3.43 9.18
N VAL A 33 -2.22 2.63 8.11
CA VAL A 33 -2.43 1.18 8.23
C VAL A 33 -1.27 0.52 8.98
N ARG A 34 -0.03 1.04 8.88
CA ARG A 34 1.15 0.46 9.55
C ARG A 34 1.05 0.48 11.07
N VAL A 35 0.29 1.42 11.62
CA VAL A 35 0.06 1.54 13.07
C VAL A 35 -1.28 0.93 13.48
N ALA A 36 -2.34 1.14 12.70
CA ALA A 36 -3.67 0.62 13.02
C ALA A 36 -3.75 -0.92 12.88
N HIS A 37 -3.10 -1.48 11.85
CA HIS A 37 -3.03 -2.90 11.56
C HIS A 37 -1.61 -3.27 11.13
N PRO A 38 -0.66 -3.34 12.08
CA PRO A 38 0.74 -3.60 11.77
C PRO A 38 0.94 -4.90 10.99
N TYR A 39 1.90 -4.86 10.06
CA TYR A 39 2.34 -5.98 9.23
C TYR A 39 3.85 -5.86 9.03
N SER A 40 4.52 -6.93 8.63
CA SER A 40 5.96 -6.91 8.32
C SER A 40 6.83 -6.24 9.40
N SER A 41 6.50 -6.43 10.67
CA SER A 41 7.21 -5.86 11.83
C SER A 41 7.18 -4.32 11.91
N TYR A 42 6.19 -3.65 11.31
CA TYR A 42 6.04 -2.19 11.48
C TYR A 42 5.83 -1.78 12.94
N GLU A 43 5.30 -2.67 13.78
CA GLU A 43 5.16 -2.52 15.23
C GLU A 43 6.49 -2.40 15.98
N ASP A 44 7.61 -2.85 15.38
CA ASP A 44 8.94 -2.83 15.99
C ASP A 44 9.73 -1.55 15.66
N PHE A 45 9.20 -0.66 14.83
CA PHE A 45 9.87 0.58 14.42
C PHE A 45 9.27 1.82 15.09
N ASP A 46 10.14 2.76 15.45
CA ASP A 46 9.74 4.05 16.01
C ASP A 46 9.68 5.11 14.90
N PHE A 47 8.48 5.54 14.52
CA PHE A 47 8.28 6.59 13.53
C PHE A 47 7.05 7.43 13.84
N ILE A 48 6.99 8.62 13.27
CA ILE A 48 5.89 9.57 13.47
C ILE A 48 5.02 9.60 12.22
N ILE A 49 3.70 9.68 12.40
CA ILE A 49 2.76 9.90 11.31
C ILE A 49 2.60 11.41 11.10
N PRO A 50 3.03 11.97 9.96
CA PRO A 50 2.85 13.39 9.69
C PRO A 50 1.40 13.69 9.31
N VAL A 51 0.81 14.70 9.97
CA VAL A 51 -0.59 15.10 9.80
C VAL A 51 -0.66 16.58 9.41
N GLY A 52 -1.47 16.89 8.39
CA GLY A 52 -1.74 18.24 7.93
C GLY A 52 -2.86 18.91 8.74
N LYS A 53 -3.36 20.07 8.27
CA LYS A 53 -4.43 20.80 8.97
C LYS A 53 -5.57 21.23 8.05
N SER A 54 -5.22 21.71 6.86
CA SER A 54 -6.09 22.39 5.91
C SER A 54 -6.55 21.46 4.78
N GLY A 55 -5.89 20.32 4.57
CA GLY A 55 -6.21 19.39 3.48
C GLY A 55 -5.95 19.95 2.10
N ASP A 56 -5.17 21.02 1.98
CA ASP A 56 -4.83 21.65 0.71
C ASP A 56 -3.64 20.97 0.03
N THR A 57 -3.28 21.47 -1.14
CA THR A 57 -2.16 20.93 -1.92
C THR A 57 -0.83 21.11 -1.18
N TYR A 58 -0.67 22.18 -0.40
CA TYR A 58 0.55 22.42 0.36
C TYR A 58 0.71 21.41 1.49
N ASP A 59 -0.34 21.12 2.24
CA ASP A 59 -0.32 20.11 3.30
C ASP A 59 -0.03 18.71 2.73
N ARG A 60 -0.64 18.34 1.60
CA ARG A 60 -0.33 17.07 0.90
C ARG A 60 1.14 16.97 0.53
N PHE A 61 1.74 18.08 0.08
CA PHE A 61 3.17 18.14 -0.22
C PHE A 61 4.02 18.00 1.06
N CYS A 62 3.69 18.73 2.12
CA CYS A 62 4.42 18.69 3.38
C CYS A 62 4.37 17.31 4.04
N VAL A 63 3.20 16.67 4.09
CA VAL A 63 3.01 15.31 4.61
C VAL A 63 3.93 14.32 3.88
N ARG A 64 3.91 14.30 2.54
CA ARG A 64 4.78 13.39 1.77
C ARG A 64 6.27 13.65 1.99
N ASN A 65 6.69 14.91 2.09
CA ASN A 65 8.10 15.21 2.37
C ASN A 65 8.50 14.74 3.77
N ALA A 66 7.63 14.88 4.77
CA ALA A 66 7.88 14.36 6.10
C ALA A 66 7.95 12.82 6.09
N GLU A 67 7.06 12.14 5.36
CA GLU A 67 7.08 10.68 5.20
C GLU A 67 8.40 10.17 4.58
N VAL A 68 9.04 10.94 3.69
CA VAL A 68 10.37 10.57 3.16
C VAL A 68 11.42 10.53 4.26
N TRP A 69 11.41 11.49 5.19
CA TRP A 69 12.34 11.49 6.32
C TRP A 69 12.07 10.36 7.31
N GLU A 70 10.80 10.09 7.60
CA GLU A 70 10.40 8.96 8.46
C GLU A 70 10.76 7.62 7.80
N SER A 71 10.60 7.50 6.48
CA SER A 71 11.02 6.30 5.73
C SER A 71 12.53 6.08 5.83
N LEU A 72 13.34 7.16 5.76
CA LEU A 72 14.79 7.07 5.97
C LEU A 72 15.13 6.65 7.41
N SER A 73 14.36 7.10 8.40
CA SER A 73 14.51 6.66 9.80
C SER A 73 14.23 5.17 9.95
N ILE A 74 13.13 4.68 9.38
CA ILE A 74 12.77 3.26 9.39
C ILE A 74 13.87 2.42 8.73
N ILE A 75 14.40 2.84 7.57
CA ILE A 75 15.49 2.12 6.90
C ILE A 75 16.72 1.98 7.81
N ARG A 76 17.09 3.03 8.54
CA ARG A 76 18.22 2.98 9.49
C ARG A 76 17.93 2.02 10.64
N GLN A 77 16.74 2.09 11.22
CA GLN A 77 16.34 1.18 12.30
C GLN A 77 16.30 -0.28 11.83
N ALA A 78 15.83 -0.54 10.61
CA ALA A 78 15.81 -1.88 10.03
C ALA A 78 17.22 -2.43 9.81
N LEU A 79 18.18 -1.59 9.41
CA LEU A 79 19.59 -1.97 9.31
C LEU A 79 20.19 -2.28 10.69
N ASP A 80 19.90 -1.47 11.70
CA ASP A 80 20.42 -1.67 13.06
C ASP A 80 19.79 -2.88 13.77
N LYS A 81 18.52 -3.18 13.47
CA LYS A 81 17.75 -4.31 14.04
C LYS A 81 17.80 -5.57 13.18
N MET A 82 18.62 -5.59 12.12
CA MET A 82 18.65 -6.70 11.17
C MET A 82 19.10 -7.99 11.88
N PRO A 83 18.28 -9.05 11.92
CA PRO A 83 18.67 -10.31 12.55
C PRO A 83 19.80 -10.96 11.77
N GLU A 84 20.69 -11.65 12.48
CA GLU A 84 21.71 -12.48 11.83
C GLU A 84 21.09 -13.73 11.19
N GLY A 85 21.60 -14.12 10.02
CA GLY A 85 21.17 -15.30 9.29
C GLY A 85 20.77 -15.00 7.84
N ASN A 86 20.64 -16.06 7.04
CA ASN A 86 20.26 -15.98 5.62
C ASN A 86 18.81 -16.41 5.38
N VAL A 87 17.94 -16.30 6.38
CA VAL A 87 16.53 -16.69 6.27
C VAL A 87 15.71 -15.48 5.86
N PHE A 88 15.25 -15.45 4.61
CA PHE A 88 14.42 -14.38 4.04
C PHE A 88 13.06 -14.87 3.55
N HIS A 89 12.68 -16.09 3.94
CA HIS A 89 11.40 -16.71 3.62
C HIS A 89 10.89 -17.50 4.83
N ALA A 90 9.59 -17.76 4.85
CA ALA A 90 9.01 -18.67 5.84
C ALA A 90 9.36 -20.13 5.53
N ASP A 91 9.38 -20.97 6.56
CA ASP A 91 9.59 -22.41 6.43
C ASP A 91 8.31 -23.10 5.96
N VAL A 92 8.03 -22.98 4.66
CA VAL A 92 6.82 -23.52 4.01
C VAL A 92 7.23 -24.19 2.70
N PRO A 93 7.74 -25.44 2.74
CA PRO A 93 8.29 -26.13 1.57
C PRO A 93 7.24 -26.40 0.47
N GLU A 94 5.96 -26.35 0.82
CA GLU A 94 4.86 -26.46 -0.15
C GLU A 94 4.72 -25.21 -1.02
N TYR A 95 5.19 -24.04 -0.60
CA TYR A 95 5.01 -22.77 -1.32
C TYR A 95 6.31 -22.07 -1.70
N TYR A 96 7.44 -22.48 -1.10
CA TYR A 96 8.76 -21.94 -1.40
C TYR A 96 9.56 -22.91 -2.27
N LEU A 97 10.11 -22.42 -3.38
CA LEU A 97 10.88 -23.26 -4.29
C LEU A 97 12.19 -23.72 -3.64
N PRO A 98 12.54 -25.01 -3.72
CA PRO A 98 13.81 -25.50 -3.19
C PRO A 98 15.00 -24.88 -3.94
N PRO A 99 16.17 -24.80 -3.30
CA PRO A 99 17.40 -24.31 -3.94
C PRO A 99 17.68 -25.02 -5.25
N LYS A 100 18.13 -24.25 -6.25
CA LYS A 100 18.26 -24.78 -7.61
C LYS A 100 19.27 -25.94 -7.71
N GLU A 101 20.29 -25.95 -6.87
CA GLU A 101 21.30 -27.00 -6.79
C GLU A 101 20.71 -28.32 -6.29
N ASP A 102 19.85 -28.27 -5.27
CA ASP A 102 19.23 -29.45 -4.66
C ASP A 102 18.28 -30.15 -5.61
N VAL A 103 17.57 -29.39 -6.46
CA VAL A 103 16.68 -29.91 -7.50
C VAL A 103 17.41 -30.87 -8.47
N TYR A 104 18.73 -30.74 -8.63
CA TYR A 104 19.52 -31.63 -9.50
C TYR A 104 20.06 -32.88 -8.80
N HIS A 105 20.16 -32.88 -7.47
CA HIS A 105 20.85 -33.91 -6.71
C HIS A 105 19.92 -34.70 -5.78
N ASP A 106 18.78 -34.13 -5.41
CA ASP A 106 17.79 -34.72 -4.53
C ASP A 106 16.44 -34.92 -5.24
N MET A 107 15.89 -36.13 -5.08
CA MET A 107 14.62 -36.52 -5.68
C MET A 107 13.44 -35.77 -5.05
N GLU A 108 13.48 -35.54 -3.73
CA GLU A 108 12.39 -34.88 -3.01
C GLU A 108 12.26 -33.42 -3.44
N SER A 109 13.39 -32.71 -3.48
CA SER A 109 13.49 -31.34 -4.00
C SER A 109 12.96 -31.21 -5.43
N LEU A 110 13.23 -32.19 -6.30
CA LEU A 110 12.68 -32.21 -7.66
C LEU A 110 11.16 -32.40 -7.68
N ILE A 111 10.62 -33.29 -6.83
CA ILE A 111 9.17 -33.51 -6.71
C ILE A 111 8.47 -32.23 -6.24
N TYR A 112 8.97 -31.58 -5.18
CA TYR A 112 8.38 -30.33 -4.68
C TYR A 112 8.45 -29.22 -5.71
N HIS A 113 9.58 -29.05 -6.40
CA HIS A 113 9.71 -28.10 -7.51
C HIS A 113 8.60 -28.33 -8.56
N PHE A 114 8.41 -29.58 -8.98
CA PHE A 114 7.39 -29.92 -9.98
C PHE A 114 5.98 -29.62 -9.47
N LYS A 115 5.64 -30.04 -8.24
CA LYS A 115 4.32 -29.79 -7.64
C LYS A 115 4.02 -28.30 -7.52
N ILE A 116 4.98 -27.48 -7.09
CA ILE A 116 4.80 -26.03 -6.96
C ILE A 116 4.54 -25.39 -8.31
N VAL A 117 5.38 -25.68 -9.31
CA VAL A 117 5.27 -25.09 -10.65
C VAL A 117 3.99 -25.54 -11.37
N MET A 118 3.58 -26.79 -11.19
CA MET A 118 2.33 -27.30 -11.74
C MET A 118 1.10 -26.84 -10.95
N GLY A 119 1.29 -26.35 -9.73
CA GLY A 119 0.23 -25.93 -8.81
C GLY A 119 -0.59 -27.10 -8.27
N GLU A 120 0.08 -28.22 -7.99
CA GLU A 120 -0.46 -29.39 -7.28
C GLU A 120 -0.30 -29.24 -5.75
N ILE A 121 -0.44 -28.00 -5.27
CA ILE A 121 -0.44 -27.68 -3.84
C ILE A 121 -1.89 -27.43 -3.44
N PRO A 122 -2.40 -28.05 -2.37
CA PRO A 122 -3.74 -27.75 -1.89
C PRO A 122 -3.84 -26.27 -1.51
N VAL A 123 -4.78 -25.56 -2.13
CA VAL A 123 -5.12 -24.18 -1.75
C VAL A 123 -6.38 -24.24 -0.89
N PRO A 124 -6.42 -23.57 0.27
CA PRO A 124 -7.63 -23.52 1.08
C PRO A 124 -8.75 -22.78 0.32
N VAL A 125 -10.00 -23.22 0.50
CA VAL A 125 -11.18 -22.46 0.08
C VAL A 125 -11.41 -21.35 1.10
N ALA A 126 -11.24 -20.10 0.70
CA ALA A 126 -11.22 -18.97 1.62
C ALA A 126 -11.50 -17.65 0.90
N GLU A 127 -11.87 -16.66 1.70
CA GLU A 127 -12.02 -15.27 1.31
C GLU A 127 -11.18 -14.42 2.28
N ILE A 128 -10.28 -13.61 1.74
CA ILE A 128 -9.40 -12.76 2.54
C ILE A 128 -9.38 -11.34 2.01
N TYR A 129 -9.29 -10.39 2.93
CA TYR A 129 -8.92 -9.01 2.64
C TYR A 129 -7.66 -8.69 3.42
N HIS A 130 -6.62 -8.24 2.72
CA HIS A 130 -5.39 -7.75 3.34
C HIS A 130 -5.02 -6.42 2.72
N ALA A 131 -4.66 -5.44 3.54
CA ALA A 131 -4.27 -4.13 3.07
C ALA A 131 -2.87 -3.75 3.56
N VAL A 132 -2.21 -2.90 2.78
CA VAL A 132 -0.91 -2.30 3.12
C VAL A 132 -0.99 -0.79 2.92
N GLU A 133 -0.25 -0.04 3.72
CA GLU A 133 0.00 1.38 3.50
C GLU A 133 0.98 1.53 2.32
N GLY A 134 0.45 1.74 1.12
CA GLY A 134 1.23 2.14 -0.04
C GLY A 134 1.57 3.64 0.00
N GLY A 135 2.41 4.10 -0.94
CA GLY A 135 2.74 5.54 -1.06
C GLY A 135 1.54 6.44 -1.39
N ASN A 136 0.46 5.84 -1.88
CA ASN A 136 -0.83 6.48 -2.13
C ASN A 136 -1.89 6.11 -1.08
N GLY A 137 -1.53 5.54 0.07
CA GLY A 137 -2.48 5.09 1.09
C GLY A 137 -2.82 3.62 1.02
N GLU A 138 -3.97 3.24 1.58
CA GLU A 138 -4.32 1.84 1.82
C GLU A 138 -4.62 1.10 0.50
N VAL A 139 -3.65 0.31 0.04
CA VAL A 139 -3.79 -0.60 -1.09
C VAL A 139 -4.29 -1.94 -0.56
N GLY A 140 -5.52 -2.29 -0.89
CA GLY A 140 -6.18 -3.50 -0.40
C GLY A 140 -6.28 -4.59 -1.45
N PHE A 141 -6.09 -5.83 -1.04
CA PHE A 141 -6.20 -7.03 -1.84
C PHE A 141 -7.34 -7.87 -1.29
N TYR A 142 -8.44 -7.93 -2.03
CA TYR A 142 -9.57 -8.81 -1.76
C TYR A 142 -9.46 -10.04 -2.66
N LEU A 143 -9.20 -11.19 -2.05
CA LEU A 143 -8.94 -12.44 -2.74
C LEU A 143 -9.94 -13.51 -2.28
N VAL A 144 -10.59 -14.14 -3.26
CA VAL A 144 -11.45 -15.32 -3.07
C VAL A 144 -10.81 -16.48 -3.80
N THR A 145 -10.69 -17.62 -3.13
CA THR A 145 -10.18 -18.87 -3.68
C THR A 145 -11.19 -19.99 -3.46
N ASP A 146 -11.40 -20.78 -4.51
CA ASP A 146 -12.24 -21.98 -4.55
C ASP A 146 -11.41 -23.27 -4.40
N GLY A 147 -10.14 -23.14 -4.01
CA GLY A 147 -9.19 -24.24 -3.90
C GLY A 147 -8.53 -24.63 -5.22
N SER A 148 -8.84 -23.93 -6.32
CA SER A 148 -8.13 -24.08 -7.58
C SER A 148 -6.76 -23.38 -7.55
N ARG A 149 -5.93 -23.64 -8.57
CA ARG A 149 -4.60 -23.02 -8.72
C ARG A 149 -4.65 -21.52 -8.97
N THR A 150 -5.77 -21.01 -9.45
CA THR A 150 -5.95 -19.60 -9.81
C THR A 150 -6.95 -18.94 -8.86
N PRO A 151 -6.78 -17.66 -8.53
CA PRO A 151 -7.76 -16.96 -7.73
C PRO A 151 -9.13 -17.01 -8.42
N TYR A 152 -10.18 -17.39 -7.68
CA TYR A 152 -11.56 -17.34 -8.19
C TYR A 152 -11.98 -15.89 -8.45
N ARG A 153 -11.61 -14.99 -7.53
CA ARG A 153 -11.78 -13.54 -7.68
C ARG A 153 -10.62 -12.82 -7.01
N LEU A 154 -10.08 -11.82 -7.70
CA LEU A 154 -9.14 -10.86 -7.13
C LEU A 154 -9.68 -9.45 -7.41
N HIS A 155 -9.78 -8.64 -6.37
CA HIS A 155 -10.20 -7.25 -6.48
C HIS A 155 -9.28 -6.36 -5.65
N PHE A 156 -8.88 -5.24 -6.23
CA PHE A 156 -8.02 -4.27 -5.56
C PHE A 156 -8.84 -3.09 -5.04
N ARG A 157 -8.69 -2.77 -3.76
CA ARG A 157 -9.05 -1.44 -3.24
C ARG A 157 -7.92 -0.49 -3.64
N ARG A 158 -8.22 0.38 -4.61
CA ARG A 158 -7.26 1.27 -5.27
C ARG A 158 -7.41 2.69 -4.74
N PRO A 159 -6.46 3.23 -3.96
CA PRO A 159 -6.50 4.62 -3.52
C PRO A 159 -6.69 5.64 -4.64
N CYS A 160 -6.02 5.47 -5.78
CA CYS A 160 -6.15 6.41 -6.91
C CYS A 160 -7.58 6.54 -7.44
N PHE A 161 -8.31 5.42 -7.53
CA PHE A 161 -9.72 5.44 -7.94
C PHE A 161 -10.57 6.26 -6.95
N ILE A 162 -10.33 6.06 -5.66
CA ILE A 162 -11.00 6.75 -4.55
C ILE A 162 -10.67 8.26 -4.52
N TYR A 163 -9.44 8.65 -4.83
CA TYR A 163 -9.08 10.06 -4.90
C TYR A 163 -9.69 10.75 -6.12
N TYR A 164 -9.68 10.07 -7.26
CA TYR A 164 -10.14 10.64 -8.52
C TYR A 164 -11.65 10.90 -8.54
N GLN A 165 -12.46 10.10 -7.84
CA GLN A 165 -13.91 10.39 -7.70
C GLN A 165 -14.20 11.72 -6.98
N ALA A 166 -13.32 12.19 -6.08
CA ALA A 166 -13.50 13.46 -5.37
C ALA A 166 -12.95 14.65 -6.17
N TYR A 167 -12.11 14.40 -7.17
CA TYR A 167 -11.46 15.44 -7.97
C TYR A 167 -12.44 16.44 -8.59
N PRO A 168 -13.60 16.04 -9.18
CA PRO A 168 -14.58 16.99 -9.70
C PRO A 168 -15.12 17.97 -8.66
N GLU A 169 -15.27 17.56 -7.41
CA GLU A 169 -15.69 18.46 -6.32
C GLU A 169 -14.56 19.41 -5.91
N MET A 170 -13.33 18.91 -5.84
CA MET A 170 -12.16 19.70 -5.41
C MET A 170 -11.81 20.85 -6.38
N ILE A 171 -12.17 20.73 -7.66
CA ILE A 171 -11.87 21.75 -8.68
C ILE A 171 -13.01 22.76 -8.90
N LYS A 172 -14.17 22.58 -8.26
CA LYS A 172 -15.31 23.50 -8.45
C LYS A 172 -14.94 24.91 -7.98
N GLY A 173 -15.10 25.89 -8.87
CA GLY A 173 -14.79 27.29 -8.59
C GLY A 173 -13.30 27.64 -8.61
N ALA A 174 -12.41 26.68 -8.87
CA ALA A 174 -10.97 26.91 -9.02
C ALA A 174 -10.59 27.35 -10.44
N MET A 175 -9.38 27.90 -10.59
CA MET A 175 -8.85 28.23 -11.92
C MET A 175 -8.37 26.96 -12.64
N LEU A 176 -8.30 27.01 -13.98
CA LEU A 176 -7.76 25.90 -14.78
C LEU A 176 -6.33 25.53 -14.37
N SER A 177 -5.51 26.51 -14.03
CA SER A 177 -4.15 26.31 -13.56
C SER A 177 -4.08 25.57 -12.21
N ASP A 178 -5.13 25.68 -11.40
CA ASP A 178 -5.21 25.05 -10.09
C ASP A 178 -5.66 23.60 -10.22
N ALA A 179 -6.52 23.30 -11.19
CA ALA A 179 -6.93 21.92 -11.50
C ALA A 179 -5.71 21.00 -11.73
N ILE A 180 -4.70 21.48 -12.48
CA ILE A 180 -3.44 20.75 -12.73
C ILE A 180 -2.70 20.45 -11.42
N VAL A 181 -2.60 21.46 -10.55
CA VAL A 181 -1.88 21.37 -9.27
C VAL A 181 -2.61 20.44 -8.31
N ILE A 182 -3.94 20.53 -8.24
CA ILE A 182 -4.79 19.66 -7.43
C ILE A 182 -4.63 18.21 -7.87
N LEU A 183 -4.77 17.91 -9.17
CA LEU A 183 -4.63 16.55 -9.68
C LEU A 183 -3.23 15.97 -9.38
N SER A 184 -2.19 16.77 -9.62
CA SER A 184 -0.81 16.37 -9.33
C SER A 184 -0.60 16.07 -7.85
N SER A 185 -1.22 16.88 -6.97
CA SER A 185 -1.12 16.70 -5.52
C SER A 185 -1.83 15.44 -5.01
N LEU A 186 -2.82 14.91 -5.73
CA LEU A 186 -3.46 13.64 -5.38
C LEU A 186 -2.59 12.43 -5.71
N ASN A 187 -1.55 12.60 -6.54
CA ASN A 187 -0.65 11.56 -7.03
C ASN A 187 -1.37 10.40 -7.74
N VAL A 188 -2.28 10.76 -8.66
CA VAL A 188 -3.07 9.79 -9.42
C VAL A 188 -2.19 9.08 -10.46
N ILE A 189 -2.09 7.76 -10.33
CA ILE A 189 -1.41 6.88 -11.28
C ILE A 189 -2.46 6.15 -12.10
N ALA A 190 -2.44 6.31 -13.42
CA ALA A 190 -3.46 5.74 -14.30
C ALA A 190 -3.54 4.20 -14.20
N GLY A 191 -2.39 3.53 -14.06
CA GLY A 191 -2.35 2.08 -13.88
C GLY A 191 -3.04 1.62 -12.60
N GLU A 192 -2.85 2.32 -11.47
CA GLU A 192 -3.53 2.01 -10.21
C GLU A 192 -5.02 2.37 -10.27
N LEU A 193 -5.41 3.38 -11.05
CA LEU A 193 -6.80 3.79 -11.18
C LEU A 193 -7.65 2.78 -11.97
N ASP A 194 -7.09 2.16 -13.01
CA ASP A 194 -7.81 1.29 -13.95
C ASP A 194 -7.69 -0.22 -13.65
N ALA A 195 -6.67 -0.64 -12.89
CA ALA A 195 -6.36 -2.05 -12.60
C ALA A 195 -7.48 -2.88 -11.94
#